data_AF-A0A7R8ZWX5-F1
#
_entry.id   AF-A0A7R8ZWX5-F1
#
_cell.length_a   1.000
_cell.length_b   1.000
_cell.length_c   1.000
_cell.angle_alpha   90.00
_cell.angle_beta   90.00
_cell.angle_gamma   90.00
#
_symmetry.space_group_name_H-M   'P 1'
#
loop_
_entity.id
_entity.type
_entity.pdbx_description
1 polymer ?
#
loop_
_entity_poly.entity_id
_entity_poly.type
_entity_poly.pdbx_seq_one_letter_code
_entity_poly.pdbx_strand_id
1 'polypeptide(L)'
;MRRKFMEISQQRGMDMSFYLDTIYSRNRKLVVFDMDSTLISAEVIDVLADLAGVGHEVSAITEAAMRGELDFISSFRRRVALLRGLEAARLRSIAKQLPLAEGAEIVKRLGFDYVFANALDIRDGRVTGEVVGDIVDGEKKAQLLEMLAQREGISMEQTIAIGDGANDIPMINAAGLGVAFHAKPIVREKAGNTISVAGLDGLLYLMGIRDREISQEGGEENKGDLAE
;
A
#
# COMPACT_ATOMS: atom_id res chain seq x y z
N MET A 1 -18.53 8.90 20.53
CA MET A 1 -19.42 8.43 19.46
C MET A 1 -18.71 7.46 18.53
N ARG A 2 -17.62 7.87 17.84
CA ARG A 2 -16.83 7.04 16.90
C ARG A 2 -16.44 5.65 17.40
N ARG A 3 -15.89 5.52 18.62
CA ARG A 3 -15.50 4.22 19.20
C ARG A 3 -16.62 3.17 19.21
N LYS A 4 -17.83 3.56 19.64
CA LYS A 4 -18.99 2.66 19.68
C LYS A 4 -19.39 2.17 18.28
N PHE A 5 -19.26 3.02 17.26
CA PHE A 5 -19.52 2.63 15.89
C PHE A 5 -18.44 1.69 15.35
N MET A 6 -17.17 1.90 15.70
CA MET A 6 -16.08 0.97 15.34
C MET A 6 -16.28 -0.42 15.98
N GLU A 7 -16.76 -0.48 17.23
CA GLU A 7 -17.11 -1.75 17.89
C GLU A 7 -18.25 -2.48 17.14
N ILE A 8 -19.29 -1.74 16.72
CA ILE A 8 -20.41 -2.30 15.94
C ILE A 8 -19.94 -2.80 14.57
N SER A 9 -19.11 -2.01 13.89
CA SER A 9 -18.48 -2.34 12.61
C SER A 9 -17.80 -3.72 12.67
N GLN A 10 -16.99 -3.96 13.70
CA GLN A 10 -16.31 -5.25 13.90
C GLN A 10 -17.28 -6.39 14.22
N GLN A 11 -18.25 -6.17 15.11
CA GLN A 11 -19.21 -7.21 15.50
C GLN A 11 -20.14 -7.63 14.36
N ARG A 12 -20.44 -6.71 13.44
CA ARG A 12 -21.39 -6.92 12.33
C ARG A 12 -20.72 -7.25 11.00
N GLY A 13 -19.39 -7.19 10.92
CA GLY A 13 -18.68 -7.33 9.64
C GLY A 13 -19.10 -6.24 8.65
N MET A 14 -19.16 -4.99 9.11
CA MET A 14 -19.50 -3.83 8.27
C MET A 14 -18.38 -2.82 8.31
N ASP A 15 -18.00 -2.27 7.16
CA ASP A 15 -17.06 -1.14 7.12
C ASP A 15 -17.77 0.18 7.44
N MET A 16 -17.10 1.03 8.21
CA MET A 16 -17.58 2.37 8.56
C MET A 16 -16.46 3.38 8.42
N SER A 17 -16.72 4.45 7.67
CA SER A 17 -15.84 5.60 7.54
C SER A 17 -16.50 6.84 8.17
N PHE A 18 -15.68 7.66 8.81
CA PHE A 18 -16.07 8.93 9.40
C PHE A 18 -15.14 10.02 8.87
N TYR A 19 -15.67 10.90 8.04
CA TYR A 19 -14.95 12.06 7.53
C TYR A 19 -15.85 13.30 7.61
N LEU A 20 -15.21 14.47 7.65
CA LEU A 20 -15.93 15.74 7.58
C LEU A 20 -16.44 15.91 6.14
N ASP A 21 -17.75 16.14 5.98
CA ASP A 21 -18.31 16.47 4.67
C ASP A 21 -17.95 17.92 4.32
N THR A 22 -16.97 18.09 3.43
CA THR A 22 -16.50 19.38 2.92
C THR A 22 -16.59 19.39 1.40
N ILE A 23 -16.31 20.52 0.76
CA ILE A 23 -16.22 20.57 -0.72
C ILE A 23 -15.14 19.64 -1.30
N TYR A 24 -14.13 19.29 -0.48
CA TYR A 24 -13.01 18.43 -0.88
C TYR A 24 -13.29 16.95 -0.66
N SER A 25 -14.22 16.59 0.24
CA SER A 25 -14.56 15.19 0.54
C SER A 25 -15.05 14.43 -0.69
N ARG A 26 -15.70 15.14 -1.62
CA ARG A 26 -16.28 14.62 -2.87
C ARG A 26 -15.42 14.85 -4.11
N ASN A 27 -14.23 15.45 -3.95
CA ASN A 27 -13.34 15.79 -5.05
C ASN A 27 -11.90 15.40 -4.71
N ARG A 28 -11.70 14.10 -4.51
CA ARG A 28 -10.39 13.50 -4.24
C ARG A 28 -9.59 13.46 -5.55
N LYS A 29 -8.33 13.88 -5.50
CA LYS A 29 -7.50 14.09 -6.72
C LYS A 29 -6.16 13.37 -6.70
N LEU A 30 -5.72 12.92 -5.53
CA LEU A 30 -4.48 12.17 -5.36
C LEU A 30 -4.75 11.00 -4.44
N VAL A 31 -4.40 9.80 -4.88
CA VAL A 31 -4.52 8.57 -4.10
C VAL A 31 -3.16 7.91 -4.08
N VAL A 32 -2.63 7.63 -2.89
CA VAL A 32 -1.39 6.90 -2.71
C VAL A 32 -1.66 5.58 -1.99
N PHE A 33 -0.99 4.53 -2.43
CA PHE A 33 -1.16 3.18 -1.91
C PHE A 33 0.18 2.67 -1.40
N ASP A 34 0.17 1.98 -0.26
CA ASP A 34 1.24 1.05 0.02
C ASP A 34 1.20 -0.14 -0.95
N MET A 35 2.35 -0.79 -1.16
CA MET A 35 2.46 -1.95 -2.04
C MET A 35 2.23 -3.24 -1.27
N ASP A 36 3.17 -3.60 -0.39
CA ASP A 36 3.12 -4.83 0.41
C ASP A 36 1.87 -4.85 1.28
N SER A 37 1.23 -6.01 1.38
CA SER A 37 -0.01 -6.24 2.16
C SER A 37 -1.19 -5.27 1.88
N THR A 38 -1.11 -4.47 0.82
CA THR A 38 -2.13 -3.49 0.40
C THR A 38 -2.50 -3.69 -1.06
N LEU A 39 -1.63 -3.39 -2.03
CA LEU A 39 -1.89 -3.66 -3.46
C LEU A 39 -1.62 -5.11 -3.84
N ILE A 40 -0.68 -5.75 -3.14
CA ILE A 40 -0.35 -7.17 -3.30
C ILE A 40 -0.60 -7.88 -1.97
N SER A 41 -1.00 -9.15 -2.05
CA SER A 41 -1.25 -9.97 -0.86
C SER A 41 0.01 -10.75 -0.45
N ALA A 42 1.14 -10.06 -0.37
CA ALA A 42 2.44 -10.62 0.00
C ALA A 42 3.37 -9.54 0.58
N GLU A 43 4.33 -9.98 1.38
CA GLU A 43 5.51 -9.21 1.79
C GLU A 43 6.66 -9.53 0.83
N VAL A 44 7.02 -8.62 -0.08
CA VAL A 44 8.00 -8.92 -1.13
C VAL A 44 9.35 -9.37 -0.56
N ILE A 45 9.79 -8.80 0.55
CA ILE A 45 11.08 -9.15 1.15
C ILE A 45 11.12 -10.60 1.66
N ASP A 46 10.00 -11.14 2.14
CA ASP A 46 9.91 -12.52 2.59
C ASP A 46 9.96 -13.48 1.39
N VAL A 47 9.26 -13.13 0.30
CA VAL A 47 9.33 -13.87 -0.98
C VAL A 47 10.76 -13.91 -1.52
N LEU A 48 11.50 -12.80 -1.42
CA LEU A 48 12.90 -12.73 -1.81
C LEU A 48 13.80 -13.56 -0.90
N ALA A 49 13.53 -13.54 0.41
CA ALA A 49 14.29 -14.28 1.41
C ALA A 49 14.18 -15.80 1.21
N ASP A 50 12.97 -16.29 0.95
CA ASP A 50 12.73 -17.71 0.65
C ASP A 50 13.51 -18.17 -0.58
N LEU A 51 13.55 -17.35 -1.62
CA LEU A 51 14.31 -17.64 -2.84
C LEU A 51 15.83 -17.57 -2.66
N ALA A 52 16.30 -16.76 -1.72
CA ALA A 52 17.69 -16.69 -1.31
C ALA A 52 18.07 -17.79 -0.29
N GLY A 53 17.10 -18.55 0.23
CA GLY A 53 17.32 -19.57 1.25
C GLY A 53 17.57 -19.03 2.65
N VAL A 54 17.16 -17.78 2.92
CA VAL A 54 17.40 -17.03 4.18
C VAL A 54 16.09 -16.58 4.84
N GLY A 55 14.97 -17.23 4.52
CA GLY A 55 13.64 -16.88 5.02
C GLY A 55 13.55 -16.90 6.55
N HIS A 56 14.19 -17.86 7.21
CA HIS A 56 14.18 -17.97 8.66
C HIS A 56 14.91 -16.80 9.34
N GLU A 57 16.05 -16.39 8.80
CA GLU A 57 16.84 -15.27 9.29
C GLU A 57 16.12 -13.94 9.09
N VAL A 58 15.47 -13.76 7.94
CA VAL A 58 14.64 -12.56 7.66
C VAL A 58 13.46 -12.49 8.62
N SER A 59 12.75 -13.61 8.82
CA SER A 59 11.63 -13.69 9.78
C SER A 59 12.06 -13.32 11.20
N ALA A 60 13.19 -13.85 11.68
CA ALA A 60 13.71 -13.51 13.01
C ALA A 60 14.00 -12.00 13.18
N ILE A 61 14.49 -11.33 12.13
CA ILE A 61 14.70 -9.87 12.14
C ILE A 61 13.36 -9.12 12.13
N THR A 62 12.39 -9.57 11.33
CA THR A 62 11.04 -9.00 11.28
C THR A 62 10.36 -9.07 12.64
N GLU A 63 10.42 -10.22 13.32
CA GLU A 63 9.85 -10.38 14.66
C GLU A 63 10.52 -9.48 15.70
N ALA A 64 11.85 -9.35 15.67
CA ALA A 64 12.57 -8.43 16.54
C ALA A 64 12.13 -6.96 16.32
N ALA A 65 11.94 -6.56 15.07
CA ALA A 65 11.41 -5.24 14.73
C ALA A 65 9.97 -5.05 15.23
N MET A 66 9.11 -6.06 15.08
CA MET A 66 7.73 -6.02 15.58
C MET A 66 7.65 -5.94 17.12
N ARG A 67 8.65 -6.49 17.84
CA ARG A 67 8.79 -6.34 19.30
C ARG A 67 9.39 -4.98 19.71
N GLY A 68 9.78 -4.14 18.75
CA GLY A 68 10.41 -2.85 19.00
C GLY A 68 11.89 -2.94 19.37
N GLU A 69 12.53 -4.09 19.17
CA GLU A 69 13.97 -4.29 19.44
C GLU A 69 14.85 -3.68 18.34
N LEU A 70 14.28 -3.46 17.15
CA LEU A 70 14.93 -2.85 16.00
C LEU A 70 14.03 -1.77 15.40
N ASP A 71 14.61 -0.61 15.09
CA ASP A 71 13.93 0.40 14.26
C ASP A 71 13.78 -0.10 12.81
N PHE A 72 12.86 0.52 12.07
CA PHE A 72 12.53 0.12 10.71
C PHE A 72 13.76 0.12 9.79
N ILE A 73 14.58 1.18 9.82
CA ILE A 73 15.74 1.34 8.93
C ILE A 73 16.78 0.26 9.23
N SER A 74 17.08 0.03 10.51
CA SER A 74 17.99 -1.04 10.93
C SER A 74 17.48 -2.43 10.55
N SER A 75 16.21 -2.72 10.80
CA SER A 75 15.58 -3.98 10.41
C SER A 75 15.62 -4.18 8.89
N PHE A 76 15.23 -3.17 8.12
CA PHE A 76 15.22 -3.22 6.67
C PHE A 76 16.62 -3.47 6.09
N ARG A 77 17.63 -2.73 6.54
CA ARG A 77 19.03 -2.94 6.10
C ARG A 77 19.53 -4.34 6.41
N ARG A 78 19.23 -4.88 7.60
CA ARG A 78 19.64 -6.24 7.97
C ARG A 78 18.97 -7.30 7.10
N ARG A 79 17.67 -7.16 6.83
CA ARG A 79 16.95 -8.09 5.94
C ARG A 79 17.47 -8.03 4.51
N VAL A 80 17.73 -6.83 3.98
CA VAL A 80 18.31 -6.65 2.64
C VAL A 80 19.72 -7.23 2.55
N ALA A 81 20.55 -7.09 3.60
CA ALA A 81 21.90 -7.67 3.61
C ALA A 81 21.92 -9.19 3.41
N LEU A 82 20.89 -9.90 3.90
CA LEU A 82 20.75 -11.34 3.73
C LEU A 82 20.45 -11.75 2.27
N LEU A 83 19.95 -10.83 1.45
CA LEU A 83 19.64 -11.09 0.03
C LEU A 83 20.88 -11.01 -0.88
N ARG A 84 22.07 -10.81 -0.31
CA ARG A 84 23.32 -10.71 -1.07
C ARG A 84 23.54 -11.96 -1.95
N GLY A 85 23.84 -11.73 -3.22
CA GLY A 85 24.11 -12.77 -4.21
C GLY A 85 22.89 -13.24 -4.99
N LEU A 86 21.67 -12.83 -4.60
CA LEU A 86 20.44 -13.11 -5.33
C LEU A 86 20.52 -12.54 -6.75
N GLU A 87 20.15 -13.34 -7.75
CA GLU A 87 20.22 -12.94 -9.16
C GLU A 87 19.11 -11.95 -9.52
N ALA A 88 19.48 -10.80 -10.10
CA ALA A 88 18.54 -9.76 -10.52
C ALA A 88 17.50 -10.26 -11.55
N ALA A 89 17.85 -11.28 -12.33
CA ALA A 89 16.92 -11.92 -13.26
C ALA A 89 15.72 -12.57 -12.54
N ARG A 90 15.92 -13.10 -11.32
CA ARG A 90 14.84 -13.71 -10.52
C ARG A 90 13.84 -12.67 -10.00
N LEU A 91 14.29 -11.44 -9.73
CA LEU A 91 13.42 -10.36 -9.28
C LEU A 91 12.29 -10.08 -10.30
N ARG A 92 12.63 -10.06 -11.59
CA ARG A 92 11.66 -9.83 -12.68
C ARG A 92 10.63 -10.94 -12.82
N SER A 93 11.02 -12.19 -12.59
CA SER A 93 10.05 -13.30 -12.63
C SER A 93 9.08 -13.24 -11.46
N ILE A 94 9.56 -12.88 -10.26
CA ILE A 94 8.71 -12.76 -9.06
C ILE A 94 7.67 -11.67 -9.23
N ALA A 95 8.07 -10.49 -9.73
CA ALA A 95 7.17 -9.37 -9.92
C ALA A 95 5.92 -9.70 -10.77
N LYS A 96 6.02 -10.69 -11.69
CA LYS A 96 4.91 -11.16 -12.52
C LYS A 96 3.98 -12.16 -11.81
N GLN A 97 4.44 -12.77 -10.73
CA GLN A 97 3.75 -13.83 -9.99
C GLN A 97 3.15 -13.34 -8.68
N LEU A 98 3.46 -12.11 -8.26
CA LEU A 98 2.92 -11.56 -7.02
C LEU A 98 1.38 -11.48 -7.10
N PRO A 99 0.67 -12.08 -6.14
CA PRO A 99 -0.78 -12.02 -6.09
C PRO A 99 -1.23 -10.60 -5.78
N LEU A 100 -2.22 -10.12 -6.53
CA LEU A 100 -2.89 -8.86 -6.25
C LEU A 100 -3.83 -9.04 -5.05
N ALA A 101 -3.97 -7.99 -4.25
CA ALA A 101 -5.00 -7.94 -3.23
C ALA A 101 -6.39 -7.85 -3.87
N GLU A 102 -7.42 -8.27 -3.15
CA GLU A 102 -8.81 -8.22 -3.62
C GLU A 102 -9.20 -6.78 -4.02
N GLY A 103 -9.65 -6.61 -5.27
CA GLY A 103 -10.03 -5.32 -5.82
C GLY A 103 -8.85 -4.48 -6.33
N ALA A 104 -7.60 -4.90 -6.16
CA ALA A 104 -6.43 -4.15 -6.66
C ALA A 104 -6.33 -4.14 -8.20
N GLU A 105 -7.07 -5.00 -8.89
CA GLU A 105 -7.14 -5.06 -10.36
C GLU A 105 -7.59 -3.71 -10.94
N ILE A 106 -8.47 -2.99 -10.26
CA ILE A 106 -8.92 -1.67 -10.72
C ILE A 106 -7.77 -0.67 -10.71
N VAL A 107 -6.97 -0.67 -9.65
CA VAL A 107 -5.81 0.21 -9.52
C VAL A 107 -4.78 -0.13 -10.59
N LYS A 108 -4.51 -1.42 -10.79
CA LYS A 108 -3.60 -1.90 -11.84
C LYS A 108 -4.05 -1.48 -13.25
N ARG A 109 -5.36 -1.50 -13.53
CA ARG A 109 -5.92 -1.08 -14.83
C ARG A 109 -5.83 0.42 -15.04
N LEU A 110 -6.04 1.23 -13.99
CA LEU A 110 -5.89 2.69 -14.06
C LEU A 110 -4.43 3.11 -14.24
N GLY A 111 -3.49 2.31 -13.76
CA GLY A 111 -2.06 2.59 -13.83
C GLY A 111 -1.60 3.50 -12.70
N PHE A 112 -0.32 3.88 -12.74
CA PHE A 112 0.32 4.71 -11.72
C PHE A 112 1.04 5.88 -12.38
N ASP A 113 0.76 7.10 -11.94
CA ASP A 113 1.49 8.29 -12.36
C ASP A 113 2.88 8.37 -11.70
N TYR A 114 2.97 7.84 -10.47
CA TYR A 114 4.16 7.92 -9.63
C TYR A 114 4.44 6.59 -8.93
N VAL A 115 5.72 6.23 -8.83
CA VAL A 115 6.19 5.06 -8.09
C VAL A 115 7.42 5.46 -7.27
N PHE A 116 7.37 5.21 -5.97
CA PHE A 116 8.49 5.39 -5.05
C PHE A 116 8.73 4.08 -4.31
N ALA A 117 9.96 3.60 -4.35
CA ALA A 117 10.34 2.34 -3.71
C ALA A 117 11.80 2.38 -3.28
N ASN A 118 12.14 1.53 -2.31
CA ASN A 118 13.53 1.24 -1.98
C ASN A 118 14.20 0.51 -3.15
N ALA A 119 15.36 0.99 -3.59
CA ALA A 119 16.12 0.37 -4.67
C ALA A 119 17.22 -0.52 -4.09
N LEU A 120 17.20 -1.81 -4.44
CA LEU A 120 18.33 -2.71 -4.15
C LEU A 120 19.53 -2.33 -5.00
N ASP A 121 20.71 -2.27 -4.40
CA ASP A 121 21.97 -2.12 -5.15
C ASP A 121 22.29 -3.44 -5.86
N ILE A 122 22.53 -3.35 -7.17
CA ILE A 122 22.75 -4.50 -8.06
C ILE A 122 24.02 -4.26 -8.85
N ARG A 123 24.97 -5.19 -8.74
CA ARG A 123 26.24 -5.18 -9.47
C ARG A 123 26.47 -6.55 -10.09
N ASP A 124 26.95 -6.57 -11.33
CA ASP A 124 27.21 -7.82 -12.08
C ASP A 124 26.00 -8.77 -12.11
N GLY A 125 24.79 -8.20 -12.20
CA GLY A 125 23.54 -8.96 -12.23
C GLY A 125 23.12 -9.59 -10.90
N ARG A 126 23.76 -9.25 -9.78
CA ARG A 126 23.46 -9.76 -8.44
C ARG A 126 23.19 -8.65 -7.43
N VAL A 127 22.31 -8.92 -6.48
CA VAL A 127 22.02 -8.04 -5.35
C VAL A 127 23.26 -7.98 -4.43
N THR A 128 23.69 -6.79 -4.06
CA THR A 128 24.86 -6.60 -3.18
C THR A 128 24.54 -6.74 -1.70
N GLY A 129 23.25 -6.72 -1.34
CA GLY A 129 22.77 -6.65 0.04
C GLY A 129 22.77 -5.23 0.61
N GLU A 130 22.91 -4.22 -0.24
CA GLU A 130 22.79 -2.81 0.13
C GLU A 130 21.58 -2.18 -0.59
N VAL A 131 21.17 -1.00 -0.12
CA VAL A 131 20.13 -0.18 -0.75
C VAL A 131 20.70 1.12 -1.26
N VAL A 132 20.17 1.58 -2.39
CA VAL A 132 20.57 2.82 -3.05
C VAL A 132 19.71 3.97 -2.55
N GLY A 133 20.37 5.06 -2.13
CA GLY A 133 19.70 6.30 -1.74
C GLY A 133 19.02 6.23 -0.37
N ASP A 134 18.05 7.12 -0.18
CA ASP A 134 17.26 7.20 1.04
C ASP A 134 16.29 6.02 1.14
N ILE A 135 16.13 5.50 2.36
CA ILE A 135 15.12 4.47 2.63
C ILE A 135 13.76 5.15 2.75
N VAL A 136 12.78 4.60 2.03
CA VAL A 136 11.37 4.96 2.13
C VAL A 136 10.79 4.27 3.36
N ASP A 137 10.79 4.99 4.48
CA ASP A 137 10.10 4.63 5.71
C ASP A 137 8.76 5.40 5.84
N GLY A 138 8.08 5.26 6.98
CA GLY A 138 6.78 5.90 7.19
C GLY A 138 6.80 7.43 7.07
N GLU A 139 7.80 8.09 7.66
CA GLU A 139 7.97 9.55 7.57
C GLU A 139 8.28 9.97 6.14
N LYS A 140 9.14 9.22 5.43
CA LYS A 140 9.42 9.48 4.02
C LYS A 140 8.17 9.30 3.16
N LYS A 141 7.32 8.30 3.43
CA LYS A 141 6.03 8.13 2.73
C LYS A 141 5.12 9.36 2.90
N ALA A 142 5.04 9.91 4.12
CA ALA A 142 4.28 11.14 4.38
C ALA A 142 4.85 12.35 3.61
N GLN A 143 6.18 12.53 3.64
CA GLN A 143 6.85 13.59 2.89
C GLN A 143 6.64 13.46 1.38
N LEU A 144 6.66 12.23 0.84
CA LEU A 144 6.40 11.97 -0.58
C LEU A 144 4.97 12.33 -0.96
N LEU A 145 3.99 12.01 -0.11
CA LEU A 145 2.60 12.42 -0.32
C LEU A 145 2.47 13.95 -0.37
N GLU A 146 3.05 14.67 0.59
CA GLU A 146 3.03 16.14 0.62
C GLU A 146 3.71 16.75 -0.61
N MET A 147 4.86 16.20 -1.00
CA MET A 147 5.61 16.64 -2.17
C MET A 147 4.80 16.45 -3.46
N LEU A 148 4.15 15.29 -3.63
CA LEU A 148 3.28 15.04 -4.79
C LEU A 148 2.08 15.98 -4.82
N ALA A 149 1.41 16.17 -3.68
CA ALA A 149 0.28 17.08 -3.58
C ALA A 149 0.69 18.51 -3.96
N GLN A 150 1.83 18.98 -3.44
CA GLN A 150 2.37 20.29 -3.79
C GLN A 150 2.71 20.40 -5.29
N ARG A 151 3.38 19.38 -5.84
CA ARG A 151 3.81 19.32 -7.25
C ARG A 151 2.62 19.40 -8.20
N GLU A 152 1.54 18.70 -7.90
CA GLU A 152 0.33 18.66 -8.72
C GLU A 152 -0.65 19.82 -8.42
N GLY A 153 -0.33 20.70 -7.47
CA GLY A 153 -1.22 21.77 -7.06
C GLY A 153 -2.51 21.27 -6.40
N ILE A 154 -2.44 20.14 -5.70
CA ILE A 154 -3.55 19.48 -5.02
C ILE A 154 -3.51 19.81 -3.53
N SER A 155 -4.64 20.22 -2.96
CA SER A 155 -4.76 20.42 -1.52
C SER A 155 -4.60 19.08 -0.78
N MET A 156 -3.91 19.08 0.36
CA MET A 156 -3.82 17.89 1.23
C MET A 156 -5.21 17.36 1.63
N GLU A 157 -6.23 18.23 1.73
CA GLU A 157 -7.60 17.80 2.00
C GLU A 157 -8.23 16.95 0.89
N GLN A 158 -7.65 16.94 -0.31
CA GLN A 158 -8.09 16.16 -1.48
C GLN A 158 -7.30 14.86 -1.67
N THR A 159 -6.37 14.55 -0.77
CA THR A 159 -5.55 13.33 -0.86
C THR A 159 -6.22 12.17 -0.14
N ILE A 160 -5.90 10.95 -0.59
CA ILE A 160 -6.20 9.69 0.09
C ILE A 160 -4.89 8.92 0.25
N ALA A 161 -4.65 8.34 1.42
CA ALA A 161 -3.54 7.41 1.65
C ALA A 161 -4.06 6.09 2.19
N ILE A 162 -3.58 4.99 1.61
CA ILE A 162 -3.98 3.62 1.97
C ILE A 162 -2.74 2.82 2.38
N GLY A 163 -2.83 2.13 3.51
CA GLY A 163 -1.83 1.17 3.97
C GLY A 163 -2.41 0.21 5.02
N ASP A 164 -1.73 -0.88 5.32
CA ASP A 164 -2.18 -1.90 6.27
C ASP A 164 -1.48 -1.80 7.63
N GLY A 165 -0.27 -1.24 7.64
CA GLY A 165 0.69 -1.41 8.71
C GLY A 165 0.92 -0.18 9.59
N ALA A 166 1.70 -0.38 10.65
CA ALA A 166 2.09 0.70 11.55
C ALA A 166 3.11 1.66 10.90
N ASN A 167 3.87 1.16 9.93
CA ASN A 167 4.77 1.92 9.06
C ASN A 167 4.04 2.97 8.22
N ASP A 168 2.76 2.79 7.92
CA ASP A 168 2.00 3.73 7.09
C ASP A 168 1.29 4.81 7.90
N ILE A 169 1.28 4.70 9.23
CA ILE A 169 0.58 5.64 10.12
C ILE A 169 0.96 7.10 9.82
N PRO A 170 2.24 7.49 9.64
CA PRO A 170 2.56 8.88 9.31
C PRO A 170 1.91 9.33 7.98
N MET A 171 1.98 8.51 6.93
CA MET A 171 1.35 8.80 5.63
C MET A 171 -0.18 8.86 5.72
N ILE A 172 -0.79 7.89 6.42
CA ILE A 172 -2.25 7.82 6.65
C ILE A 172 -2.73 9.06 7.41
N ASN A 173 -1.98 9.51 8.42
CA ASN A 173 -2.36 10.67 9.22
C ASN A 173 -2.15 12.00 8.48
N ALA A 174 -1.17 12.09 7.57
CA ALA A 174 -0.92 13.28 6.77
C ALA A 174 -1.99 13.51 5.69
N ALA A 175 -2.61 12.44 5.19
CA ALA A 175 -3.61 12.52 4.13
C ALA A 175 -4.93 13.16 4.58
N GLY A 176 -5.62 13.84 3.64
CA GLY A 176 -6.97 14.34 3.87
C GLY A 176 -7.98 13.22 4.15
N LEU A 177 -7.71 12.01 3.68
CA LEU A 177 -8.41 10.78 4.04
C LEU A 177 -7.42 9.62 4.15
N GLY A 178 -6.99 9.32 5.37
CA GLY A 178 -6.23 8.10 5.67
C GLY A 178 -7.13 6.88 5.85
N VAL A 179 -6.80 5.79 5.16
CA VAL A 179 -7.51 4.51 5.19
C VAL A 179 -6.57 3.39 5.61
N ALA A 180 -6.89 2.72 6.72
CA ALA A 180 -6.20 1.50 7.11
C ALA A 180 -6.89 0.29 6.45
N PHE A 181 -6.22 -0.39 5.52
CA PHE A 181 -6.74 -1.53 4.77
C PHE A 181 -6.35 -2.84 5.44
N HIS A 182 -7.33 -3.70 5.79
CA HIS A 182 -7.09 -4.97 6.50
C HIS A 182 -6.17 -4.87 7.74
N ALA A 183 -6.13 -3.67 8.33
CA ALA A 183 -5.04 -3.30 9.20
C ALA A 183 -5.08 -4.01 10.55
N LYS A 184 -3.90 -4.18 11.17
CA LYS A 184 -3.77 -4.75 12.54
C LYS A 184 -4.49 -3.85 13.57
N PRO A 185 -4.96 -4.39 14.72
CA PRO A 185 -5.74 -3.64 15.70
C PRO A 185 -5.13 -2.30 16.14
N ILE A 186 -3.81 -2.26 16.34
CA ILE A 186 -3.08 -1.04 16.76
C ILE A 186 -3.11 0.07 15.69
N VAL A 187 -3.20 -0.29 14.42
CA VAL A 187 -3.29 0.65 13.30
C VAL A 187 -4.71 1.19 13.21
N ARG A 188 -5.73 0.34 13.40
CA ARG A 188 -7.14 0.74 13.40
C ARG A 188 -7.48 1.79 14.46
N GLU A 189 -6.84 1.73 15.62
CA GLU A 189 -7.05 2.70 16.70
C GLU A 189 -6.47 4.08 16.37
N LYS A 190 -5.38 4.12 15.60
CA LYS A 190 -4.67 5.34 15.23
C LYS A 190 -5.19 5.97 13.94
N ALA A 191 -5.72 5.16 13.01
CA ALA A 191 -6.22 5.64 11.73
C ALA A 191 -7.60 6.32 11.84
N GLY A 192 -7.83 7.34 11.01
CA GLY A 192 -9.11 8.05 10.89
C GLY A 192 -10.23 7.21 10.27
N ASN A 193 -9.91 6.32 9.35
CA ASN A 193 -10.85 5.46 8.64
C ASN A 193 -10.24 4.09 8.40
N THR A 194 -11.07 3.05 8.32
CA THR A 194 -10.63 1.67 8.13
C THR A 194 -11.52 0.95 7.15
N ILE A 195 -10.93 0.18 6.24
CA ILE A 195 -11.62 -0.80 5.41
C ILE A 195 -11.13 -2.17 5.88
N SER A 196 -12.04 -3.01 6.36
CA SER A 196 -11.76 -4.31 6.97
C SER A 196 -12.53 -5.46 6.34
N VAL A 197 -13.58 -5.18 5.55
CA VAL A 197 -14.46 -6.20 4.97
C VAL A 197 -14.50 -6.11 3.44
N ALA A 198 -14.52 -4.90 2.88
CA ALA A 198 -14.46 -4.68 1.45
C ALA A 198 -13.02 -4.80 0.90
N GLY A 199 -12.91 -5.16 -0.38
CA GLY A 199 -11.67 -5.05 -1.14
C GLY A 199 -11.26 -3.60 -1.39
N LEU A 200 -10.17 -3.40 -2.13
CA LEU A 200 -9.69 -2.06 -2.50
C LEU A 200 -10.66 -1.29 -3.40
N ASP A 201 -11.56 -1.98 -4.11
CA ASP A 201 -12.68 -1.40 -4.83
C ASP A 201 -13.67 -0.66 -3.92
N GLY A 202 -13.69 -0.99 -2.62
CA GLY A 202 -14.40 -0.24 -1.58
C GLY A 202 -13.98 1.24 -1.49
N LEU A 203 -12.78 1.59 -1.96
CA LEU A 203 -12.31 2.97 -2.05
C LEU A 203 -13.14 3.83 -3.00
N LEU A 204 -13.77 3.23 -4.02
CA LEU A 204 -14.64 3.96 -4.96
C LEU A 204 -15.78 4.65 -4.21
N TYR A 205 -16.36 3.98 -3.22
CA TYR A 205 -17.39 4.58 -2.37
C TYR A 205 -16.85 5.72 -1.50
N LEU A 206 -15.61 5.63 -1.04
CA LEU A 206 -14.95 6.71 -0.30
C LEU A 206 -14.61 7.90 -1.19
N MET A 207 -14.45 7.68 -2.49
CA MET A 207 -14.31 8.74 -3.50
C MET A 207 -15.67 9.33 -3.91
N GLY A 208 -16.79 8.79 -3.39
CA GLY A 208 -18.15 9.24 -3.69
C GLY A 208 -18.75 8.61 -4.96
N ILE A 209 -18.09 7.61 -5.53
CA ILE A 209 -18.56 6.85 -6.70
C ILE A 209 -19.58 5.80 -6.20
N ARG A 210 -20.73 5.73 -6.87
CA ARG A 210 -21.81 4.78 -6.54
C ARG A 210 -21.87 3.64 -7.55
N ASP A 211 -22.53 2.54 -7.19
CA ASP A 211 -22.70 1.36 -8.07
C ASP A 211 -23.21 1.70 -9.48
N ARG A 212 -24.16 2.64 -9.57
CA ARG A 212 -24.72 3.10 -10.85
C ARG A 212 -23.68 3.74 -11.78
N GLU A 213 -22.62 4.31 -11.22
CA GLU A 213 -21.51 4.95 -11.94
C GLU A 213 -20.45 3.89 -12.32
N ILE A 214 -20.25 2.86 -11.49
CA ILE A 214 -19.33 1.74 -11.75
C ILE A 214 -19.85 0.84 -12.89
N SER A 215 -21.14 0.50 -12.88
CA SER A 215 -21.72 -0.45 -13.85
C SER A 215 -21.92 0.13 -15.26
N GLN A 216 -21.86 1.45 -15.44
CA GLN A 216 -22.06 2.09 -16.74
C GLN A 216 -20.82 2.03 -17.65
N GLU A 217 -19.62 1.87 -17.08
CA GLU A 217 -18.36 1.81 -17.86
C GLU A 217 -17.89 0.37 -18.15
N GLY A 218 -18.45 -0.65 -17.48
CA GLY A 218 -18.12 -2.06 -17.71
C GLY A 218 -18.80 -2.73 -18.91
N GLY A 219 -19.59 -1.99 -19.69
CA GLY A 219 -20.46 -2.51 -20.75
C GLY A 219 -19.90 -2.44 -22.19
N GLU A 220 -18.75 -1.80 -22.41
CA GLU A 220 -18.13 -1.70 -23.74
C GLU A 220 -16.85 -2.54 -23.82
N GLU A 221 -16.98 -3.86 -23.66
CA GLU A 221 -16.02 -4.76 -24.29
C GLU A 221 -16.27 -4.71 -25.80
N ASN A 222 -15.37 -4.01 -26.48
CA ASN A 222 -15.31 -3.88 -27.93
C ASN A 222 -15.13 -5.27 -28.57
N LYS A 223 -16.25 -5.97 -28.84
CA LYS A 223 -16.32 -7.06 -29.81
C LYS A 223 -16.26 -6.46 -31.22
N GLY A 224 -15.06 -6.07 -31.64
CA GLY A 224 -14.82 -5.54 -32.98
C GLY A 224 -13.33 -5.60 -33.28
N ASP A 225 -13.01 -6.26 -34.40
CA ASP A 225 -11.71 -6.27 -35.08
C ASP A 225 -10.63 -7.21 -34.55
N LEU A 226 -10.84 -8.50 -34.81
CA LEU A 226 -9.81 -9.37 -35.40
C LEU A 226 -10.52 -10.33 -36.37
N ALA A 227 -10.90 -9.79 -37.53
CA ALA A 227 -11.11 -10.56 -38.74
C ALA A 227 -10.00 -10.17 -39.72
N GLU A 228 -9.32 -11.20 -40.21
CA GLU A 228 -8.21 -11.25 -41.20
C GLU A 228 -6.79 -10.99 -40.68
#